data_AF-A0A9P5ZN36-F1
#
_entry.id   AF-A0A9P5ZN36-F1
#
_cell.length_a   1.000
_cell.length_b   1.000
_cell.length_c   1.000
_cell.angle_alpha   90.00
_cell.angle_beta   90.00
_cell.angle_gamma   90.00
#
_symmetry.space_group_name_H-M   'P 1'
#
loop_
_entity.id
_entity.type
_entity.pdbx_description
1 polymer ?
#
loop_
_entity_poly.entity_id
_entity_poly.type
_entity_poly.pdbx_seq_one_letter_code
_entity_poly.pdbx_strand_id
1 'polypeptide(L)'
;MSPAAVYTTGVTQYQPLASKATGSTLVIGSPSTARDGQYQALITELENDTGTVEKQMLDRLVDAATTMQPSSYAAVHITLDSSEYEGLLPNLPALLLQIQEGLNPLGTLHLRNLTSTLSTIPSELTLAGFTILSGLNANGSIIAQKPGHSTGAVFSLKKQAQRLNGSAPIVALPRRKTDNATKKALWSLNTPSAAKIDAEALLTPADRERPVPLCEPVNPSAPRRKRACKNCTCGLAELEQEELRQSNVVIIDGSQDGGAREVSQAEKERLQKAAQAASKATSSCGNCYLGDAFRCASCPYLGLPAFKPGEKVVIDLGMDDI
;
A
#
# COMPACT_ATOMS: atom_id res chain seq x y z
N MET A 1 12.71 -17.10 59.39
CA MET A 1 11.78 -17.74 58.44
C MET A 1 10.64 -16.75 58.21
N SER A 2 10.66 -16.05 57.08
CA SER A 2 9.64 -15.05 56.72
C SER A 2 8.66 -15.68 55.73
N PRO A 3 7.34 -15.46 55.85
CA PRO A 3 6.37 -16.09 54.96
C PRO A 3 6.29 -15.33 53.62
N ALA A 4 6.37 -16.07 52.52
CA ALA A 4 6.15 -15.55 51.17
C ALA A 4 4.64 -15.52 50.87
N ALA A 5 4.11 -14.34 50.54
CA ALA A 5 2.73 -14.18 50.08
C ALA A 5 2.62 -14.54 48.59
N VAL A 6 1.80 -15.54 48.29
CA VAL A 6 1.44 -15.93 46.92
C VAL A 6 0.27 -15.06 46.46
N TYR A 7 0.51 -14.17 45.49
CA TYR A 7 -0.56 -13.42 44.82
C TYR A 7 -1.05 -14.24 43.62
N THR A 8 -2.29 -14.75 43.71
CA THR A 8 -3.03 -15.32 42.59
C THR A 8 -3.65 -14.18 41.78
N THR A 9 -3.11 -13.89 40.59
CA THR A 9 -3.72 -12.95 39.65
C THR A 9 -4.86 -13.63 38.90
N GLY A 10 -6.10 -13.38 39.33
CA GLY A 10 -7.28 -13.71 38.56
C GLY A 10 -7.37 -12.81 37.33
N VAL A 11 -7.21 -13.39 36.13
CA VAL A 11 -7.42 -12.70 34.87
C VAL A 11 -8.93 -12.68 34.59
N THR A 12 -9.58 -11.56 34.88
CA THR A 12 -10.96 -11.31 34.45
C THR A 12 -10.98 -11.10 32.95
N GLN A 13 -11.50 -12.09 32.21
CA GLN A 13 -11.73 -12.00 30.77
C GLN A 13 -12.84 -10.97 30.51
N TYR A 14 -12.48 -9.83 29.91
CA TYR A 14 -13.44 -8.92 29.29
C TYR A 14 -13.76 -9.44 27.89
N GLN A 15 -14.96 -9.97 27.72
CA GLN A 15 -15.52 -10.29 26.41
C GLN A 15 -16.08 -9.01 25.79
N PRO A 16 -15.52 -8.49 24.68
CA PRO A 16 -16.11 -7.36 24.01
C PRO A 16 -17.42 -7.81 23.35
N LEU A 17 -18.55 -7.25 23.80
CA LEU A 17 -19.82 -7.36 23.08
C LEU A 17 -19.66 -6.70 21.71
N ALA A 18 -19.45 -7.51 20.67
CA ALA A 18 -19.57 -7.09 19.29
C ALA A 18 -21.04 -6.71 19.04
N SER A 19 -21.31 -5.43 18.82
CA SER A 19 -22.61 -4.95 18.36
C SER A 19 -22.92 -5.61 17.02
N LYS A 20 -23.91 -6.52 16.99
CA LYS A 20 -24.36 -7.19 15.76
C LYS A 20 -24.73 -6.13 14.72
N ALA A 21 -23.93 -6.02 13.67
CA ALA A 21 -24.32 -5.27 12.47
C ALA A 21 -25.51 -5.99 11.82
N THR A 22 -26.51 -5.23 11.37
CA THR A 22 -27.69 -5.77 10.67
C THR A 22 -27.30 -6.08 9.22
N GLY A 23 -27.27 -7.35 8.84
CA GLY A 23 -26.95 -7.80 7.48
C GLY A 23 -26.97 -9.32 7.37
N SER A 24 -26.90 -9.84 6.15
CA SER A 24 -26.81 -11.29 5.92
C SER A 24 -25.47 -11.83 6.42
N THR A 25 -25.45 -13.11 6.77
CA THR A 25 -24.23 -13.81 7.16
C THR A 25 -23.75 -14.68 6.00
N LEU A 26 -22.49 -14.54 5.61
CA LEU A 26 -21.87 -15.38 4.59
C LEU A 26 -21.08 -16.50 5.25
N VAL A 27 -21.32 -17.73 4.81
CA VAL A 27 -20.55 -18.90 5.24
C VAL A 27 -19.71 -19.38 4.07
N ILE A 28 -18.40 -19.41 4.27
CA ILE A 28 -17.42 -19.91 3.30
C ILE A 28 -16.90 -21.24 3.82
N GLY A 29 -17.13 -22.28 3.04
CA GLY A 29 -16.64 -23.64 3.31
C GLY A 29 -15.71 -24.13 2.21
N SER A 30 -15.08 -25.25 2.48
CA SER A 30 -14.29 -26.02 1.51
C SER A 30 -14.99 -27.34 1.16
N PRO A 31 -14.61 -27.99 0.05
CA PRO A 31 -15.14 -29.31 -0.27
C PRO A 31 -14.86 -30.36 0.83
N SER A 32 -13.76 -30.24 1.57
CA SER A 32 -13.42 -31.17 2.66
C SER A 32 -14.34 -30.96 3.87
N THR A 33 -14.49 -29.73 4.34
CA THR A 33 -15.37 -29.40 5.48
C THR A 33 -16.86 -29.61 5.16
N ALA A 34 -17.23 -29.56 3.88
CA ALA A 34 -18.56 -29.96 3.42
C ALA A 34 -18.80 -31.47 3.51
N ARG A 35 -17.78 -32.31 3.31
CA ARG A 35 -17.85 -33.78 3.49
C ARG A 35 -17.89 -34.17 4.97
N ASP A 36 -17.15 -33.45 5.82
CA ASP A 36 -17.09 -33.70 7.26
C ASP A 36 -18.34 -33.20 8.02
N GLY A 37 -19.27 -32.53 7.32
CA GLY A 37 -20.51 -32.03 7.90
C GLY A 37 -20.34 -30.78 8.79
N GLN A 38 -19.12 -30.34 9.09
CA GLN A 38 -18.86 -29.14 9.89
C GLN A 38 -19.44 -27.88 9.23
N TYR A 39 -19.30 -27.77 7.91
CA TYR A 39 -19.88 -26.67 7.14
C TYR A 39 -21.42 -26.66 7.21
N GLN A 40 -22.06 -27.82 7.09
CA GLN A 40 -23.52 -27.94 7.18
C GLN A 40 -24.04 -27.64 8.58
N ALA A 41 -23.36 -28.14 9.62
CA ALA A 41 -23.71 -27.85 11.01
C ALA A 41 -23.66 -26.35 11.31
N LEU A 42 -22.62 -25.64 10.84
CA LEU A 42 -22.49 -24.20 11.00
C LEU A 42 -23.59 -23.42 10.28
N ILE A 43 -23.97 -23.86 9.07
CA ILE A 43 -25.09 -23.25 8.34
C ILE A 43 -26.37 -23.36 9.15
N THR A 44 -26.70 -24.55 9.66
CA THR A 44 -27.91 -24.76 10.46
C THR A 44 -27.89 -23.93 11.76
N GLU A 45 -26.73 -23.83 12.42
CA GLU A 45 -26.54 -22.97 13.60
C GLU A 45 -26.82 -21.50 13.27
N LEU A 46 -26.24 -20.97 12.19
CA LEU A 46 -26.37 -19.56 11.81
C LEU A 46 -27.72 -19.22 11.19
N GLU A 47 -28.37 -20.16 10.50
CA GLU A 47 -29.74 -20.02 9.98
C GLU A 47 -30.73 -19.82 11.14
N ASN A 48 -30.55 -20.55 12.26
CA ASN A 48 -31.36 -20.37 13.47
C ASN A 48 -31.13 -19.01 14.14
N ASP A 49 -29.91 -18.50 14.12
CA ASP A 49 -29.53 -17.25 14.80
C ASP A 49 -29.81 -15.97 13.99
N THR A 50 -29.63 -16.03 12.67
CA THR A 50 -29.54 -14.84 11.80
C THR A 50 -30.52 -14.85 10.63
N GLY A 51 -31.14 -16.00 10.32
CA GLY A 51 -32.21 -16.17 9.34
C GLY A 51 -31.82 -16.01 7.85
N THR A 52 -30.89 -15.12 7.50
CA THR A 52 -30.41 -14.90 6.13
C THR A 52 -28.93 -15.32 6.00
N VAL A 53 -28.73 -16.53 5.49
CA VAL A 53 -27.40 -17.13 5.33
C VAL A 53 -27.10 -17.39 3.87
N GLU A 54 -26.01 -16.82 3.36
CA GLU A 54 -25.48 -17.10 2.03
C GLU A 54 -24.36 -18.13 2.11
N LYS A 55 -24.31 -19.04 1.13
CA LYS A 55 -23.49 -20.25 1.13
C LYS A 55 -22.53 -20.19 -0.03
N GLN A 56 -21.23 -20.24 0.24
CA GLN A 56 -20.22 -20.14 -0.80
C GLN A 56 -19.06 -21.10 -0.56
N MET A 57 -18.50 -21.63 -1.65
CA MET A 57 -17.32 -22.49 -1.60
C MET A 57 -16.05 -21.68 -1.86
N LEU A 58 -14.98 -21.99 -1.11
CA LEU A 58 -13.69 -21.31 -1.19
C LEU A 58 -13.11 -21.32 -2.60
N ASP A 59 -13.10 -22.48 -3.26
CA ASP A 59 -12.48 -22.65 -4.59
C ASP A 59 -13.06 -21.67 -5.62
N ARG A 60 -14.37 -21.41 -5.56
CA ARG A 60 -15.04 -20.46 -6.47
C ARG A 60 -14.65 -19.00 -6.25
N LEU A 61 -14.26 -18.65 -5.03
CA LEU A 61 -13.77 -17.30 -4.69
C LEU A 61 -12.30 -17.16 -5.09
N VAL A 62 -11.50 -18.20 -4.83
CA VAL A 62 -10.09 -18.22 -5.24
C VAL A 62 -9.95 -18.17 -6.76
N ASP A 63 -10.80 -18.88 -7.50
CA ASP A 63 -10.84 -18.85 -8.97
C ASP A 63 -11.52 -17.58 -9.53
N ALA A 64 -11.94 -16.64 -8.67
CA ALA A 64 -12.70 -15.43 -9.02
C ALA A 64 -13.97 -15.70 -9.86
N ALA A 65 -14.52 -16.91 -9.79
CA ALA A 65 -15.69 -17.33 -10.54
C ALA A 65 -17.01 -16.79 -9.95
N THR A 66 -17.00 -16.33 -8.71
CA THR A 66 -18.15 -15.71 -8.04
C THR A 66 -17.71 -14.42 -7.37
N THR A 67 -18.33 -13.30 -7.73
CA THR A 67 -18.14 -12.01 -7.05
C THR A 67 -19.20 -11.82 -5.98
N MET A 68 -18.81 -11.17 -4.88
CA MET A 68 -19.71 -10.94 -3.76
C MET A 68 -20.44 -9.61 -3.91
N GLN A 69 -21.65 -9.51 -3.36
CA GLN A 69 -22.37 -8.23 -3.34
C GLN A 69 -21.66 -7.24 -2.42
N PRO A 70 -21.33 -6.02 -2.89
CA PRO A 70 -20.58 -5.06 -2.11
C PRO A 70 -21.40 -4.58 -0.90
N SER A 71 -20.79 -4.56 0.29
CA SER A 71 -21.40 -4.10 1.55
C SER A 71 -22.78 -4.73 1.87
N SER A 72 -22.92 -6.03 1.64
CA SER A 72 -24.15 -6.79 1.94
C SER A 72 -24.05 -7.54 3.28
N TYR A 73 -22.85 -8.00 3.61
CA TYR A 73 -22.65 -8.95 4.71
C TYR A 73 -22.27 -8.26 6.02
N ALA A 74 -22.92 -8.66 7.11
CA ALA A 74 -22.60 -8.22 8.46
C ALA A 74 -21.51 -9.08 9.12
N ALA A 75 -21.52 -10.38 8.83
CA ALA A 75 -20.54 -11.33 9.33
C ALA A 75 -20.16 -12.33 8.23
N VAL A 76 -18.88 -12.70 8.18
CA VAL A 76 -18.38 -13.78 7.34
C VAL A 76 -17.76 -14.85 8.25
N HIS A 77 -18.16 -16.11 8.06
CA HIS A 77 -17.59 -17.24 8.76
C HIS A 77 -16.86 -18.15 7.77
N ILE A 78 -15.58 -18.39 8.02
CA ILE A 78 -14.73 -19.27 7.22
C ILE A 78 -14.45 -20.54 8.04
N THR A 79 -14.87 -21.69 7.50
CA THR A 79 -14.55 -23.01 8.04
C THR A 79 -13.72 -23.78 7.02
N LEU A 80 -12.47 -24.04 7.36
CA LEU A 80 -11.52 -24.75 6.50
C LEU A 80 -10.75 -25.77 7.35
N ASP A 81 -10.16 -26.77 6.70
CA ASP A 81 -9.20 -27.64 7.36
C ASP A 81 -7.78 -27.03 7.36
N SER A 82 -6.91 -27.54 8.24
CA SER A 82 -5.52 -27.09 8.37
C SER A 82 -4.75 -27.18 7.04
N SER A 83 -4.98 -28.24 6.27
CA SER A 83 -4.33 -28.46 4.98
C SER A 83 -4.74 -27.44 3.91
N GLU A 84 -6.00 -27.00 3.95
CA GLU A 84 -6.55 -26.04 3.00
C GLU A 84 -6.09 -24.62 3.31
N TYR A 85 -5.90 -24.28 4.58
CA TYR A 85 -5.28 -23.00 4.96
C TYR A 85 -3.87 -22.85 4.37
N GLU A 86 -3.07 -23.92 4.36
CA GLU A 86 -1.73 -23.90 3.79
C GLU A 86 -1.76 -23.67 2.27
N GLY A 87 -2.69 -24.32 1.57
CA GLY A 87 -2.92 -24.08 0.14
C GLY A 87 -3.51 -22.70 -0.19
N LEU A 88 -4.22 -22.09 0.77
CA LEU A 88 -4.86 -20.79 0.61
C LEU A 88 -3.87 -19.61 0.78
N LEU A 89 -2.78 -19.76 1.54
CA LEU A 89 -1.79 -18.70 1.80
C LEU A 89 -1.43 -17.81 0.58
N PRO A 90 -1.13 -18.33 -0.62
CA PRO A 90 -0.80 -17.49 -1.77
C PRO A 90 -1.97 -16.63 -2.28
N ASN A 91 -3.22 -17.12 -2.16
CA ASN A 91 -4.42 -16.47 -2.69
C ASN A 91 -5.24 -15.77 -1.59
N LEU A 92 -4.86 -15.95 -0.33
CA LEU A 92 -5.46 -15.33 0.84
C LEU A 92 -5.57 -13.80 0.73
N PRO A 93 -4.55 -13.04 0.29
CA PRO A 93 -4.70 -11.58 0.18
C PRO A 93 -5.77 -11.17 -0.84
N ALA A 94 -5.88 -11.89 -1.97
CA ALA A 94 -6.92 -11.62 -2.97
C ALA A 94 -8.32 -11.92 -2.43
N LEU A 95 -8.45 -13.06 -1.73
CA LEU A 95 -9.70 -13.42 -1.04
C LEU A 95 -10.09 -12.38 0.01
N LEU A 96 -9.13 -11.93 0.84
CA LEU A 96 -9.39 -10.93 1.89
C LEU A 96 -9.84 -9.59 1.31
N LEU A 97 -9.31 -9.17 0.16
CA LEU A 97 -9.79 -7.98 -0.55
C LEU A 97 -11.23 -8.14 -1.02
N GLN A 98 -11.57 -9.28 -1.62
CA GLN A 98 -12.95 -9.58 -2.03
C GLN A 98 -13.90 -9.60 -0.81
N ILE A 99 -13.46 -10.19 0.30
CA ILE A 99 -14.18 -10.20 1.59
C ILE A 99 -14.38 -8.79 2.13
N GLN A 100 -13.35 -7.95 2.03
CA GLN A 100 -13.43 -6.57 2.44
C GLN A 100 -14.44 -5.79 1.60
N GLU A 101 -14.55 -6.02 0.29
CA GLU A 101 -15.56 -5.37 -0.56
C GLU A 101 -16.99 -5.79 -0.19
N GLY A 102 -17.19 -7.08 0.13
CA GLY A 102 -18.50 -7.62 0.52
C GLY A 102 -18.97 -7.22 1.92
N LEU A 103 -18.05 -6.97 2.85
CA LEU A 103 -18.37 -6.67 4.26
C LEU A 103 -18.81 -5.22 4.48
N ASN A 104 -19.81 -5.04 5.35
CA ASN A 104 -20.19 -3.74 5.90
C ASN A 104 -19.06 -3.10 6.73
N PRO A 105 -19.04 -1.76 6.86
CA PRO A 105 -18.15 -1.10 7.82
C PRO A 105 -18.42 -1.66 9.22
N LEU A 106 -17.38 -2.02 9.97
CA LEU A 106 -17.46 -2.71 11.26
C LEU A 106 -17.95 -4.17 11.19
N GLY A 107 -18.08 -4.75 10.00
CA GLY A 107 -18.41 -6.16 9.82
C GLY A 107 -17.32 -7.10 10.37
N THR A 108 -17.73 -8.30 10.79
CA THR A 108 -16.85 -9.26 11.48
C THR A 108 -16.51 -10.45 10.58
N LEU A 109 -15.26 -10.89 10.67
CA LEU A 109 -14.73 -12.06 9.99
C LEU A 109 -14.31 -13.08 11.06
N HIS A 110 -14.88 -14.28 11.00
CA HIS A 110 -14.60 -15.39 11.90
C HIS A 110 -13.89 -16.49 11.13
N LEU A 111 -12.63 -16.77 11.46
CA LEU A 111 -11.91 -17.92 10.95
C LEU A 111 -11.95 -19.03 12.00
N ARG A 112 -12.33 -20.25 11.62
CA ARG A 112 -12.37 -21.44 12.49
C ARG A 112 -11.30 -22.46 12.07
N ASN A 113 -10.95 -23.36 13.00
CA ASN A 113 -10.01 -24.49 12.80
C ASN A 113 -8.58 -24.07 12.43
N LEU A 114 -8.11 -22.94 12.94
CA LEU A 114 -6.73 -22.51 12.80
C LEU A 114 -5.83 -23.23 13.82
N THR A 115 -4.74 -23.80 13.31
CA THR A 115 -3.67 -24.39 14.13
C THR A 115 -2.61 -23.35 14.48
N SER A 116 -1.91 -23.56 15.60
CA SER A 116 -0.87 -22.64 16.09
C SER A 116 0.33 -22.51 15.15
N THR A 117 0.45 -23.36 14.14
CA THR A 117 1.50 -23.32 13.12
C THR A 117 1.27 -22.23 12.06
N LEU A 118 0.07 -21.66 11.97
CA LEU A 118 -0.30 -20.64 10.98
C LEU A 118 -0.11 -19.21 11.51
N SER A 119 1.08 -18.89 12.01
CA SER A 119 1.41 -17.57 12.56
C SER A 119 1.35 -16.42 11.55
N THR A 120 1.31 -16.72 10.25
CA THR A 120 1.28 -15.74 9.16
C THR A 120 -0.11 -15.10 8.96
N ILE A 121 -1.18 -15.84 9.24
CA ILE A 121 -2.58 -15.40 9.06
C ILE A 121 -2.90 -14.07 9.75
N PRO A 122 -2.56 -13.83 11.04
CA PRO A 122 -2.82 -12.53 11.68
C PRO A 122 -2.06 -11.38 11.01
N SER A 123 -0.87 -11.64 10.47
CA SER A 123 -0.10 -10.63 9.74
C SER A 123 -0.80 -10.27 8.43
N GLU A 124 -1.23 -11.26 7.65
CA GLU A 124 -1.99 -11.05 6.41
C GLU A 124 -3.33 -10.34 6.64
N LEU A 125 -4.05 -10.70 7.70
CA LEU A 125 -5.28 -9.99 8.10
C LEU A 125 -5.02 -8.51 8.37
N THR A 126 -3.93 -8.20 9.05
CA THR A 126 -3.52 -6.82 9.34
C THR A 126 -3.11 -6.09 8.06
N LEU A 127 -2.40 -6.76 7.14
CA LEU A 127 -2.00 -6.21 5.85
C LEU A 127 -3.19 -5.91 4.94
N ALA A 128 -4.21 -6.77 4.96
CA ALA A 128 -5.49 -6.53 4.28
C ALA A 128 -6.36 -5.46 4.98
N GLY A 129 -5.91 -4.95 6.13
CA GLY A 129 -6.55 -3.86 6.85
C GLY A 129 -7.66 -4.27 7.82
N PHE A 130 -7.69 -5.53 8.27
CA PHE A 130 -8.59 -5.96 9.35
C PHE A 130 -8.00 -5.69 10.73
N THR A 131 -8.86 -5.31 11.68
CA THR A 131 -8.52 -5.18 13.10
C THR A 131 -8.82 -6.49 13.81
N ILE A 132 -7.82 -7.13 14.42
CA ILE A 132 -8.02 -8.38 15.15
C ILE A 132 -8.69 -8.08 16.50
N LEU A 133 -9.88 -8.65 16.73
CA LEU A 133 -10.64 -8.50 17.99
C LEU A 133 -10.33 -9.61 18.99
N SER A 134 -10.08 -10.82 18.50
CA SER A 134 -9.71 -11.96 19.33
C SER A 134 -8.66 -12.78 18.58
N GLY A 135 -7.48 -12.89 19.18
CA GLY A 135 -6.40 -13.76 18.71
C GLY A 135 -6.76 -15.23 18.85
N LEU A 136 -5.85 -16.12 18.44
CA LEU A 136 -6.03 -17.56 18.41
C LEU A 136 -6.57 -18.09 19.76
N ASN A 137 -7.86 -18.40 19.81
CA ASN A 137 -8.50 -18.95 20.99
C ASN A 137 -8.18 -20.45 21.15
N ALA A 138 -8.46 -21.03 22.32
CA ALA A 138 -8.27 -22.47 22.58
C ALA A 138 -9.03 -23.40 21.59
N ASN A 139 -10.06 -22.87 20.92
CA ASN A 139 -10.85 -23.58 19.91
C ASN A 139 -10.33 -23.35 18.48
N GLY A 140 -9.15 -22.73 18.31
CA GLY A 140 -8.56 -22.46 16.99
C GLY A 140 -9.35 -21.44 16.17
N SER A 141 -9.98 -20.44 16.80
CA SER A 141 -10.71 -19.38 16.08
C SER A 141 -10.06 -18.02 16.23
N ILE A 142 -10.06 -17.23 15.14
CA ILE A 142 -9.67 -15.81 15.12
C ILE A 142 -10.88 -14.99 14.70
N ILE A 143 -11.10 -13.88 15.39
CA ILE A 143 -12.13 -12.90 15.06
C ILE A 143 -11.44 -11.61 14.65
N ALA A 144 -11.70 -11.17 13.42
CA ALA A 144 -11.21 -9.92 12.86
C ALA A 144 -12.38 -9.03 12.46
N GLN A 145 -12.16 -7.72 12.39
CA GLN A 145 -13.18 -6.73 12.08
C GLN A 145 -12.70 -5.79 10.99
N LYS A 146 -13.57 -5.54 10.00
CA LYS A 146 -13.31 -4.50 8.99
C LYS A 146 -13.40 -3.12 9.67
N PRO A 147 -12.35 -2.28 9.62
CA PRO A 147 -12.40 -0.95 10.21
C PRO A 147 -13.50 -0.13 9.54
N GLY A 148 -14.19 0.72 10.31
CA GLY A 148 -15.29 1.56 9.82
C GLY A 148 -14.86 2.69 8.88
N HIS A 149 -13.58 2.78 8.53
CA HIS A 149 -13.05 3.80 7.65
C HIS A 149 -12.90 3.19 6.25
N SER A 150 -13.62 3.72 5.26
CA SER A 150 -13.34 3.38 3.87
C SER A 150 -11.93 3.86 3.52
N THR A 151 -11.15 3.03 2.83
CA THR A 151 -9.86 3.43 2.26
C THR A 151 -10.09 4.64 1.36
N GLY A 152 -9.71 5.85 1.82
CA GLY A 152 -9.99 7.12 1.15
C GLY A 152 -10.87 8.11 1.94
N ALA A 153 -11.37 7.76 3.13
CA ALA A 153 -12.06 8.70 4.00
C ALA A 153 -11.09 9.76 4.56
N VAL A 154 -11.15 10.96 3.99
CA VAL A 154 -10.52 12.16 4.56
C VAL A 154 -11.26 12.56 5.84
N PHE A 155 -10.74 12.15 6.99
CA PHE A 155 -11.24 12.63 8.29
C PHE A 155 -10.87 14.09 8.47
N SER A 156 -11.81 14.99 8.16
CA SER A 156 -11.71 16.38 8.58
C SER A 156 -11.86 16.45 10.09
N LEU A 157 -10.77 16.75 10.79
CA LEU A 157 -10.73 16.93 12.24
C LEU A 157 -11.46 18.23 12.64
N LYS A 158 -12.78 18.28 12.47
CA LYS A 158 -13.61 19.37 12.97
C LYS A 158 -13.84 19.13 14.45
N LYS A 159 -13.12 19.88 15.31
CA LYS A 159 -13.37 19.93 16.77
C LYS A 159 -14.79 20.46 17.00
N GLN A 160 -15.77 19.56 17.02
CA GLN A 160 -17.12 19.86 17.44
C GLN A 160 -17.21 19.55 18.93
N ALA A 161 -16.95 20.58 19.75
CA ALA A 161 -17.25 20.55 21.16
C ALA A 161 -18.77 20.59 21.34
N GLN A 162 -19.43 19.43 21.26
CA GLN A 162 -20.82 19.28 21.68
C GLN A 162 -20.85 18.62 23.05
N ARG A 163 -21.34 19.43 24.00
CA ARG A 163 -21.62 19.08 25.39
C ARG A 163 -22.60 17.92 25.44
N LEU A 164 -22.29 16.89 26.22
CA LEU A 164 -23.26 15.92 26.72
C LEU A 164 -23.27 16.01 28.24
N ASN A 165 -24.42 16.41 28.77
CA ASN A 165 -24.76 16.27 30.18
C ASN A 165 -24.99 14.78 30.45
N GLY A 166 -24.19 14.18 31.33
CA GLY A 166 -24.37 12.79 31.77
C GLY A 166 -23.14 12.29 32.54
N SER A 167 -23.33 12.04 33.83
CA SER A 167 -22.33 11.92 34.88
C SER A 167 -21.60 10.57 34.99
N ALA A 168 -20.27 10.59 35.11
CA ALA A 168 -19.49 9.69 35.99
C ALA A 168 -18.08 10.31 36.26
N PRO A 169 -17.48 10.11 37.46
CA PRO A 169 -16.44 10.99 37.96
C PRO A 169 -15.06 10.60 37.44
N ILE A 170 -14.44 11.48 36.66
CA ILE A 170 -13.00 11.42 36.37
C ILE A 170 -12.28 12.11 37.54
N VAL A 171 -11.41 11.36 38.22
CA VAL A 171 -10.52 11.86 39.27
C VAL A 171 -9.74 13.08 38.74
N ALA A 172 -10.01 14.24 39.33
CA ALA A 172 -9.40 15.51 38.93
C ALA A 172 -7.97 15.61 39.49
N LEU A 173 -6.98 15.68 38.59
CA LEU A 173 -5.62 16.09 38.93
C LEU A 173 -5.64 17.55 39.45
N PRO A 174 -4.88 17.88 40.51
CA PRO A 174 -4.92 19.21 41.11
C PRO A 174 -4.30 20.23 40.15
N ARG A 175 -5.15 21.03 39.50
CA ARG A 175 -4.73 22.09 38.60
C ARG A 175 -4.44 23.35 39.40
N ARG A 176 -3.17 23.77 39.44
CA ARG A 176 -2.76 25.06 40.00
C ARG A 176 -3.52 26.19 39.30
N LYS A 177 -4.19 27.04 40.09
CA LYS A 177 -5.00 28.16 39.61
C LYS A 177 -4.06 29.21 38.99
N THR A 178 -4.00 29.25 37.66
CA THR A 178 -3.33 30.32 36.90
C THR A 178 -4.40 31.14 36.22
N ASP A 179 -4.42 32.45 36.49
CA ASP A 179 -5.43 33.38 36.00
C ASP A 179 -5.59 33.37 34.48
N ASN A 180 -6.84 33.38 34.02
CA ASN A 180 -7.20 33.33 32.59
C ASN A 180 -6.73 34.56 31.79
N ALA A 181 -6.25 35.62 32.46
CA ALA A 181 -5.72 36.81 31.81
C ALA A 181 -4.32 36.58 31.21
N THR A 182 -3.46 35.78 31.86
CA THR A 182 -2.09 35.52 31.37
C THR A 182 -2.08 34.58 30.17
N LYS A 183 -3.08 33.71 30.02
CA LYS A 183 -3.24 32.84 28.84
C LYS A 183 -3.75 33.57 27.60
N LYS A 184 -4.52 34.65 27.76
CA LYS A 184 -4.93 35.53 26.65
C LYS A 184 -3.82 36.51 26.23
N ALA A 185 -2.89 36.83 27.14
CA ALA A 185 -1.70 37.65 26.85
C ALA A 185 -0.59 36.88 26.10
N LEU A 186 -0.55 35.55 26.20
CA LEU A 186 0.43 34.72 25.47
C LEU A 186 0.10 34.57 23.97
N TRP A 187 -1.12 34.89 23.54
CA TRP A 187 -1.58 34.74 22.15
C TRP A 187 -1.80 36.09 21.45
N SER A 188 -1.53 37.21 22.13
CA SER A 188 -1.56 38.55 21.52
C SER A 188 -0.20 38.89 20.93
N LEU A 189 -0.04 38.65 19.62
CA LEU A 189 1.15 38.96 18.83
C LEU A 189 1.35 40.48 18.58
N ASN A 190 1.13 41.32 19.59
CA ASN A 190 1.54 42.71 19.48
C ASN A 190 1.86 43.30 20.86
N THR A 191 3.11 43.13 21.28
CA THR A 191 3.76 43.99 22.27
C THR A 191 5.05 44.51 21.66
N PRO A 192 5.20 45.83 21.44
CA PRO A 192 6.45 46.39 20.98
C PRO A 192 7.44 46.33 22.15
N SER A 193 8.62 45.75 21.91
CA SER A 193 9.73 45.68 22.85
C SER A 193 9.60 44.65 23.99
N ALA A 194 9.45 43.37 23.64
CA ALA A 194 10.04 42.30 24.43
C ALA A 194 11.44 42.03 23.88
N ALA A 195 12.46 42.05 24.74
CA ALA A 195 13.85 41.78 24.37
C ALA A 195 13.91 40.47 23.56
N LYS A 196 14.57 40.51 22.39
CA LYS A 196 14.75 39.33 21.52
C LYS A 196 15.37 38.22 22.38
N ILE A 197 14.61 37.15 22.58
CA ILE A 197 15.11 35.95 23.24
C ILE A 197 16.17 35.37 22.31
N ASP A 198 17.42 35.34 22.75
CA ASP A 198 18.54 34.86 21.95
C ASP A 198 18.46 33.33 21.85
N ALA A 199 18.20 32.84 20.64
CA ALA A 199 17.99 31.41 20.37
C ALA A 199 19.24 30.57 20.68
N GLU A 200 20.42 31.18 20.65
CA GLU A 200 21.70 30.54 20.97
C GLU A 200 21.87 30.25 22.48
N ALA A 201 21.20 31.01 23.35
CA ALA A 201 21.29 30.82 24.81
C ALA A 201 20.44 29.64 25.31
N LEU A 202 19.46 29.20 24.50
CA LEU A 202 18.55 28.10 24.83
C LEU A 202 19.03 26.72 24.35
N LEU A 203 20.08 26.68 23.52
CA LEU A 203 20.69 25.44 23.04
C LEU A 203 21.72 24.93 24.05
N THR A 204 21.55 23.69 24.49
CA THR A 204 22.56 23.01 25.32
C THR A 204 23.81 22.70 24.48
N PRO A 205 25.01 22.59 25.08
CA PRO A 205 26.22 22.21 24.35
C PRO A 205 26.10 20.83 23.68
N ALA A 206 25.22 19.95 24.18
CA ALA A 206 24.93 18.65 23.58
C ALA A 206 24.10 18.76 22.28
N ASP A 207 23.22 19.78 22.14
CA ASP A 207 22.45 20.00 20.90
C ASP A 207 23.27 20.67 19.80
N ARG A 208 24.37 21.34 20.16
CA ARG A 208 25.32 21.94 19.22
C ARG A 208 26.27 20.91 18.60
N GLU A 209 26.40 19.73 19.20
CA GLU A 209 27.21 18.66 18.65
C GLU A 209 26.48 18.01 17.48
N ARG A 210 27.05 18.17 16.28
CA ARG A 210 26.56 17.47 15.10
C ARG A 210 26.62 15.97 15.39
N PRO A 211 25.49 15.24 15.31
CA PRO A 211 25.49 13.80 15.52
C PRO A 211 26.49 13.15 14.56
N VAL A 212 27.31 12.25 15.10
CA VAL A 212 28.38 11.58 14.37
C VAL A 212 27.82 10.98 13.07
N PRO A 213 28.37 11.35 11.90
CA PRO A 213 27.89 10.83 10.63
C PRO A 213 28.07 9.32 10.64
N LEU A 214 26.98 8.57 10.48
CA LEU A 214 26.97 7.12 10.28
C LEU A 214 27.65 6.66 8.97
N CYS A 215 28.35 7.56 8.29
CA CYS A 215 29.08 7.31 7.07
C CYS A 215 30.57 7.52 7.35
N GLU A 216 31.30 6.40 7.35
CA GLU A 216 32.76 6.33 7.45
C GLU A 216 33.42 7.19 6.34
N PRO A 217 34.50 7.94 6.65
CA PRO A 217 35.17 8.79 5.66
C PRO A 217 35.72 7.98 4.49
N VAL A 218 35.63 8.57 3.30
CA VAL A 218 36.06 7.98 2.02
C VAL A 218 37.54 7.64 2.07
N ASN A 219 37.86 6.36 1.88
CA ASN A 219 39.22 5.87 1.73
C ASN A 219 39.52 5.72 0.23
N PRO A 220 40.54 6.40 -0.34
CA PRO A 220 40.81 6.40 -1.79
C PRO A 220 41.23 5.04 -2.36
N SER A 221 41.44 4.04 -1.51
CA SER A 221 41.93 2.71 -1.90
C SER A 221 40.85 1.63 -1.95
N ALA A 222 39.58 1.94 -1.64
CA ALA A 222 38.49 0.96 -1.60
C ALA A 222 37.46 1.18 -2.74
N PRO A 223 36.90 0.10 -3.34
CA PRO A 223 35.91 0.23 -4.40
C PRO A 223 34.63 0.91 -3.89
N ARG A 224 34.20 1.97 -4.59
CA ARG A 224 33.00 2.76 -4.26
C ARG A 224 31.74 1.91 -4.45
N ARG A 225 31.01 1.62 -3.36
CA ARG A 225 29.82 0.74 -3.39
C ARG A 225 28.48 1.48 -3.50
N LYS A 226 28.42 2.81 -3.46
CA LYS A 226 27.15 3.57 -3.41
C LYS A 226 27.22 4.89 -4.20
N ARG A 227 26.14 5.18 -4.93
CA ARG A 227 25.91 6.44 -5.68
C ARG A 227 25.60 7.61 -4.73
N ALA A 228 25.85 8.84 -5.15
CA ALA A 228 25.52 10.03 -4.38
C ALA A 228 24.00 10.16 -4.13
N CYS A 229 23.61 10.51 -2.90
CA CYS A 229 22.22 10.81 -2.56
C CYS A 229 21.76 12.12 -3.23
N LYS A 230 20.46 12.26 -3.50
CA LYS A 230 19.84 13.41 -4.18
C LYS A 230 20.13 14.79 -3.54
N ASN A 231 20.46 14.83 -2.26
CA ASN A 231 20.88 16.04 -1.53
C ASN A 231 22.22 15.81 -0.78
N CYS A 232 23.24 15.23 -1.44
CA CYS A 232 24.55 15.04 -0.80
C CYS A 232 25.25 16.39 -0.55
N THR A 233 25.40 16.73 0.72
CA THR A 233 26.21 17.85 1.24
C THR A 233 27.67 17.44 1.47
N CYS A 234 28.05 16.26 0.99
CA CYS A 234 29.22 15.50 1.36
C CYS A 234 30.33 15.48 0.30
N GLY A 235 30.23 16.27 -0.77
CA GLY A 235 31.23 16.36 -1.84
C GLY A 235 31.29 15.14 -2.79
N LEU A 236 30.65 14.00 -2.43
CA LEU A 236 30.58 12.81 -3.28
C LEU A 236 29.86 13.04 -4.62
N ALA A 237 28.92 13.99 -4.65
CA ALA A 237 28.22 14.36 -5.87
C ALA A 237 29.14 15.07 -6.87
N GLU A 238 30.07 15.90 -6.41
CA GLU A 238 31.01 16.62 -7.27
C GLU A 238 32.05 15.66 -7.86
N LEU A 239 32.56 14.72 -7.05
CA LEU A 239 33.50 13.69 -7.51
C LEU A 239 32.88 12.70 -8.50
N GLU A 240 31.64 12.26 -8.26
CA GLU A 240 30.94 11.36 -9.21
C GLU A 240 30.61 12.10 -10.52
N GLN A 241 30.29 13.39 -10.46
CA GLN A 241 30.03 14.19 -11.65
C GLN A 241 31.32 14.45 -12.47
N GLU A 242 32.46 14.63 -11.81
CA GLU A 242 33.76 14.79 -12.49
C GLU A 242 34.26 13.47 -13.09
N GLU A 243 34.14 12.34 -12.38
CA GLU A 243 34.41 11.01 -12.94
C GLU A 243 33.49 10.71 -14.12
N LEU A 244 32.20 11.04 -14.02
CA LEU A 244 31.29 10.90 -15.14
C LEU A 244 31.78 11.74 -16.31
N ARG A 245 32.14 13.02 -16.13
CA ARG A 245 32.67 13.88 -17.20
C ARG A 245 33.95 13.34 -17.85
N GLN A 246 34.81 12.70 -17.07
CA GLN A 246 36.09 12.13 -17.54
C GLN A 246 35.95 10.72 -18.10
N SER A 247 34.88 9.99 -17.77
CA SER A 247 34.65 8.64 -18.27
C SER A 247 34.27 8.63 -19.75
N ASN A 248 34.99 7.83 -20.53
CA ASN A 248 34.68 7.55 -21.93
C ASN A 248 33.39 6.73 -22.02
N VAL A 249 32.52 7.10 -22.96
CA VAL A 249 31.27 6.38 -23.20
C VAL A 249 31.46 5.50 -24.43
N VAL A 250 31.12 4.22 -24.30
CA VAL A 250 31.14 3.26 -25.41
C VAL A 250 29.88 3.47 -26.25
N ILE A 251 30.05 3.78 -27.53
CA ILE A 251 28.96 3.87 -28.52
C ILE A 251 28.98 2.59 -29.36
N ILE A 252 27.82 1.99 -29.53
CA ILE A 252 27.62 0.81 -30.39
C ILE A 252 27.09 1.31 -31.72
N ASP A 253 27.86 1.09 -32.79
CA ASP A 253 27.42 1.40 -34.14
C ASP A 253 26.43 0.32 -34.59
N GLY A 254 25.26 0.75 -35.10
CA GLY A 254 24.18 -0.13 -35.57
C GLY A 254 24.46 -0.85 -36.89
N SER A 255 25.73 -1.07 -37.27
CA SER A 255 26.13 -1.87 -38.42
C SER A 255 26.02 -3.37 -38.10
N GLN A 256 25.82 -4.21 -39.13
CA GLN A 256 25.70 -5.67 -38.98
C GLN A 256 26.93 -6.32 -38.31
N ASP A 257 28.09 -5.65 -38.38
CA ASP A 257 29.26 -5.95 -37.57
C ASP A 257 29.27 -5.01 -36.36
N GLY A 258 28.79 -5.48 -35.21
CA GLY A 258 28.59 -4.68 -33.99
C GLY A 258 29.89 -4.24 -33.30
N GLY A 259 30.60 -3.28 -33.90
CA GLY A 259 31.77 -2.64 -33.32
C GLY A 259 31.40 -1.66 -32.20
N ALA A 260 31.96 -1.87 -31.01
CA ALA A 260 31.87 -0.93 -29.90
C ALA A 260 33.09 0.01 -29.94
N ARG A 261 32.87 1.32 -30.10
CA ARG A 261 33.95 2.32 -30.13
C ARG A 261 33.84 3.23 -28.90
N GLU A 262 34.96 3.41 -28.20
CA GLU A 262 35.07 4.39 -27.12
C GLU A 262 35.17 5.79 -27.71
N VAL A 263 34.22 6.66 -27.34
CA VAL A 263 34.13 8.02 -27.86
C VAL A 263 34.04 8.99 -26.67
N SER A 264 34.79 10.09 -26.74
CA SER A 264 34.75 11.14 -25.71
C SER A 264 33.38 11.83 -25.67
N GLN A 265 33.01 12.42 -24.54
CA GLN A 265 31.69 13.04 -24.36
C GLN A 265 31.40 14.18 -25.33
N ALA A 266 32.44 14.96 -25.67
CA ALA A 266 32.33 16.06 -26.62
C ALA A 266 31.99 15.55 -28.03
N GLU A 267 32.54 14.40 -28.43
CA GLU A 267 32.28 13.80 -29.73
C GLU A 267 30.91 13.12 -29.76
N LYS A 268 30.49 12.49 -28.65
CA LYS A 268 29.12 11.96 -28.50
C LYS A 268 28.06 13.05 -28.67
N GLU A 269 28.25 14.22 -28.06
CA GLU A 269 27.29 15.32 -28.13
C GLU A 269 27.20 15.91 -29.56
N ARG A 270 28.32 15.95 -30.28
CA ARG A 270 28.37 16.33 -31.69
C ARG A 270 27.62 15.35 -32.58
N LEU A 271 27.84 14.04 -32.39
CA LEU A 271 27.15 12.99 -33.13
C LEU A 271 25.63 13.00 -32.86
N GLN A 272 25.21 13.28 -31.62
CA GLN A 272 23.79 13.41 -31.29
C GLN A 272 23.14 14.64 -31.94
N LYS A 273 23.83 15.79 -31.97
CA LYS A 273 23.34 16.99 -32.67
C LYS A 273 23.29 16.76 -34.19
N ALA A 274 24.26 16.04 -34.75
CA ALA A 274 24.26 15.66 -36.16
C ALA A 274 23.10 14.69 -36.49
N ALA A 275 22.81 13.72 -35.63
CA ALA A 275 21.68 12.80 -35.80
C ALA A 275 20.31 13.50 -35.69
N GLN A 276 20.19 14.52 -34.84
CA GLN A 276 18.96 15.32 -34.72
C GLN A 276 18.79 16.33 -35.86
N ALA A 277 19.89 16.81 -36.44
CA ALA A 277 19.89 17.73 -37.58
C ALA A 277 19.75 17.03 -38.93
N ALA A 278 20.01 15.71 -39.00
CA ALA A 278 19.74 14.92 -40.18
C ALA A 278 18.23 14.81 -40.42
N SER A 279 17.77 15.30 -41.58
CA SER A 279 16.37 15.19 -42.00
C SER A 279 15.94 13.72 -42.01
N LYS A 280 14.89 13.39 -41.24
CA LYS A 280 14.26 12.06 -41.25
C LYS A 280 14.01 11.64 -42.69
N ALA A 281 14.69 10.58 -43.13
CA ALA A 281 14.65 10.12 -44.50
C ALA A 281 13.20 9.80 -44.92
N THR A 282 12.72 10.46 -45.97
CA THR A 282 11.42 10.14 -46.58
C THR A 282 11.56 8.79 -47.27
N SER A 283 10.69 7.84 -46.93
CA SER A 283 10.72 6.50 -47.51
C SER A 283 10.31 6.55 -48.98
N SER A 284 11.01 5.81 -49.86
CA SER A 284 10.81 5.76 -51.32
C SER A 284 9.42 5.29 -51.81
N CYS A 285 8.47 5.00 -50.91
CA CYS A 285 7.12 4.50 -51.20
C CYS A 285 6.00 5.51 -50.89
N GLY A 286 6.29 6.82 -50.95
CA GLY A 286 5.27 7.86 -50.83
C GLY A 286 4.82 8.13 -49.39
N ASN A 287 5.30 9.24 -48.82
CA ASN A 287 4.76 9.96 -47.66
C ASN A 287 4.39 9.22 -46.35
N CYS A 288 4.65 7.93 -46.19
CA CYS A 288 4.42 7.22 -44.93
C CYS A 288 5.36 7.74 -43.83
N TYR A 289 4.78 8.40 -42.81
CA TYR A 289 5.52 9.09 -41.74
C TYR A 289 6.36 8.14 -40.85
N LEU A 290 5.97 6.86 -40.76
CA LEU A 290 6.65 5.85 -39.94
C LEU A 290 7.90 5.26 -40.60
N GLY A 291 8.18 5.63 -41.85
CA GLY A 291 9.35 5.16 -42.59
C GLY A 291 9.26 3.69 -42.98
N ASP A 292 10.28 3.24 -43.71
CA ASP A 292 10.41 1.93 -44.36
C ASP A 292 10.43 0.72 -43.40
N ALA A 293 10.48 0.94 -42.09
CA ALA A 293 10.69 -0.14 -41.11
C ALA A 293 9.48 -1.09 -40.92
N PHE A 294 8.35 -0.85 -41.59
CA PHE A 294 7.16 -1.70 -41.56
C PHE A 294 6.57 -1.96 -42.94
N ARG A 295 7.41 -2.05 -43.98
CA ARG A 295 6.91 -2.31 -45.32
C ARG A 295 6.38 -3.74 -45.49
N CYS A 296 5.05 -3.81 -45.57
CA CYS A 296 4.26 -4.81 -46.29
C CYS A 296 3.91 -6.15 -45.61
N ALA A 297 4.58 -6.62 -44.55
CA ALA A 297 4.14 -7.85 -43.85
C ALA A 297 3.65 -7.61 -42.41
N SER A 298 4.12 -6.54 -41.77
CA SER A 298 3.88 -6.25 -40.36
C SER A 298 3.33 -4.84 -40.11
N CYS A 299 2.85 -4.16 -41.15
CA CYS A 299 2.26 -2.82 -41.00
C CYS A 299 0.84 -2.92 -40.38
N PRO A 300 0.58 -2.30 -39.22
CA PRO A 300 -0.76 -2.27 -38.62
C PRO A 300 -1.80 -1.53 -39.47
N TYR A 301 -1.35 -0.75 -40.46
CA TYR A 301 -2.18 0.11 -41.31
C TYR A 301 -2.13 -0.33 -42.78
N LEU A 302 -1.87 -1.61 -43.02
CA LEU A 302 -1.82 -2.17 -44.36
C LEU A 302 -3.19 -2.03 -45.05
N GLY A 303 -3.25 -1.36 -46.20
CA GLY A 303 -4.48 -1.09 -46.94
C GLY A 303 -5.12 0.28 -46.68
N LEU A 304 -4.60 1.08 -45.75
CA LEU A 304 -5.09 2.45 -45.50
C LEU A 304 -4.21 3.49 -46.22
N PRO A 305 -4.79 4.62 -46.68
CA PRO A 305 -4.01 5.69 -47.32
C PRO A 305 -2.99 6.28 -46.34
N ALA A 306 -1.85 6.74 -46.86
CA ALA A 306 -0.77 7.29 -46.04
C ALA A 306 -1.26 8.50 -45.22
N PHE A 307 -1.14 8.41 -43.89
CA PHE A 307 -1.61 9.45 -42.97
C PHE A 307 -0.46 10.19 -42.30
N LYS A 308 -0.69 11.47 -42.00
CA LYS A 308 0.15 12.26 -41.09
C LYS A 308 -0.45 12.24 -39.69
N PRO A 309 0.35 12.20 -38.61
CA PRO A 309 -0.20 12.27 -37.26
C PRO A 309 -0.95 13.60 -37.06
N GLY A 310 -2.29 13.51 -36.95
CA GLY A 310 -3.20 14.65 -36.79
C GLY A 310 -4.24 14.81 -37.90
N GLU A 311 -4.13 14.08 -39.01
CA GLU A 311 -5.10 14.12 -40.11
C GLU A 311 -6.17 13.02 -39.90
N LYS A 312 -7.46 13.39 -39.86
CA LYS A 312 -8.55 12.42 -39.79
C LYS A 312 -8.77 11.81 -41.17
N VAL A 313 -8.40 10.54 -41.32
CA VAL A 313 -8.67 9.77 -42.54
C VAL A 313 -10.16 9.51 -42.64
N VAL A 314 -10.83 10.13 -43.62
CA VAL A 314 -12.22 9.82 -43.99
C VAL A 314 -12.17 8.68 -45.00
N ILE A 315 -12.72 7.53 -44.63
CA ILE A 315 -12.81 6.36 -45.50
C ILE A 315 -14.24 6.34 -46.04
N ASP A 316 -14.43 6.64 -47.31
CA ASP A 316 -15.72 6.45 -47.99
C ASP A 316 -15.90 4.94 -48.25
N LEU A 317 -16.84 4.32 -47.52
CA LEU A 317 -17.15 2.88 -47.54
C LEU A 317 -17.86 2.40 -48.83
N GLY A 318 -17.64 3.08 -49.96
CA GLY A 318 -18.37 2.89 -51.20
C GLY A 318 -17.60 2.22 -52.35
N MET A 319 -16.35 1.79 -52.12
CA MET A 319 -15.50 1.20 -53.17
C MET A 319 -14.80 -0.07 -52.65
N ASP A 320 -15.59 -1.10 -52.35
CA ASP A 320 -15.13 -2.49 -52.20
C ASP A 320 -15.49 -3.25 -53.49
N ASP A 321 -14.63 -3.10 -54.51
CA ASP A 321 -14.54 -4.05 -55.63
C ASP A 321 -13.10 -4.58 -55.64
N ILE A 322 -13.00 -5.89 -55.32
CA ILE A 322 -11.87 -6.86 -55.40
C ILE A 322 -11.01 -7.14 -54.17
#